data_AF-A0A1V3QQK6-F1
#
_entry.id   AF-A0A1V3QQK6-F1
#
_cell.length_a   1.000
_cell.length_b   1.000
_cell.length_c   1.000
_cell.angle_alpha   90.00
_cell.angle_beta   90.00
_cell.angle_gamma   90.00
#
_symmetry.space_group_name_H-M   'P 1'
#
loop_
_entity.id
_entity.type
_entity.pdbx_description
1 polymer ?
#
loop_
_entity_poly.entity_id
_entity_poly.type
_entity_poly.pdbx_seq_one_letter_code
_entity_poly.pdbx_strand_id
1 'polypeptide(L)'
;MVKTLTQRLGILLVLALVMAVTRVHHSFLHHFDALPDATWSIFFLAGFWLRGAGRWAGFRWAFPLLMAEAVLIDYLVITSQGIDFWSHYCVSAAYWFLIPSYFSLWLGGSWLARHQVGLRLQTLGMAAVALLVSWAMCYLLSNGSFYWLSNSVPLPRSFAAWFANLGDWYLPFLQTTALYVGVGAFVHVLVIQLTRAMKQADQPNLPH
;
A
#
# COMPACT_ATOMS: atom_id res chain seq x y z
N MET A 1 16.71 1.18 -14.40
CA MET A 1 17.30 -0.17 -14.34
C MET A 1 16.17 -1.17 -14.49
N VAL A 2 16.23 -2.07 -15.46
CA VAL A 2 15.22 -3.13 -15.60
C VAL A 2 15.43 -4.11 -14.46
N LYS A 3 14.42 -4.28 -13.59
CA LYS A 3 14.49 -5.24 -12.47
C LYS A 3 14.37 -6.66 -13.01
N THR A 4 15.25 -7.56 -12.55
CA THR A 4 15.17 -8.99 -12.86
C THR A 4 13.93 -9.62 -12.23
N LEU A 5 13.52 -10.81 -12.69
CA LEU A 5 12.39 -11.55 -12.11
C LEU A 5 12.63 -11.83 -10.62
N THR A 6 13.83 -12.30 -10.26
CA THR A 6 14.22 -12.58 -8.87
C THR A 6 14.09 -11.35 -7.98
N GLN A 7 14.51 -10.17 -8.45
CA GLN A 7 14.35 -8.92 -7.70
C GLN A 7 12.87 -8.57 -7.50
N ARG A 8 12.02 -8.76 -8.51
CA ARG A 8 10.57 -8.49 -8.39
C ARG A 8 9.89 -9.45 -7.42
N LEU A 9 10.25 -10.73 -7.46
CA LEU A 9 9.76 -11.73 -6.52
C LEU A 9 10.23 -11.42 -5.09
N GLY A 10 11.49 -11.05 -4.90
CA GLY A 10 12.00 -10.63 -3.60
C GLY A 10 11.25 -9.41 -3.04
N ILE A 11 11.00 -8.39 -3.87
CA ILE A 11 10.20 -7.22 -3.47
C ILE A 11 8.77 -7.63 -3.12
N LEU A 12 8.13 -8.48 -3.93
CA LEU A 12 6.78 -8.97 -3.64
C LEU A 12 6.73 -9.73 -2.32
N LEU A 13 7.67 -10.63 -2.07
CA LEU A 13 7.75 -11.40 -0.82
C LEU A 13 7.96 -10.51 0.40
N VAL A 14 8.84 -9.51 0.30
CA VAL A 14 9.06 -8.55 1.39
C VAL A 14 7.79 -7.74 1.65
N LEU A 15 7.13 -7.24 0.60
CA LEU A 15 5.87 -6.51 0.73
C LEU A 15 4.76 -7.37 1.35
N ALA A 16 4.61 -8.61 0.89
CA ALA A 16 3.68 -9.59 1.43
C ALA A 16 3.94 -9.85 2.93
N LEU A 17 5.20 -10.13 3.29
CA LEU A 17 5.59 -10.34 4.68
C LEU A 17 5.28 -9.11 5.57
N VAL A 18 5.57 -7.90 5.10
CA VAL A 18 5.24 -6.67 5.85
C VAL A 18 3.73 -6.51 5.99
N MET A 19 2.94 -6.86 4.96
CA MET A 19 1.48 -6.86 5.06
C MET A 19 1.02 -7.85 6.12
N ALA A 20 1.48 -9.10 6.06
CA ALA A 20 1.13 -10.14 7.02
C ALA A 20 1.46 -9.73 8.47
N VAL A 21 2.62 -9.12 8.71
CA VAL A 21 3.02 -8.68 10.06
C VAL A 21 2.17 -7.50 10.57
N THR A 22 1.82 -6.54 9.72
CA THR A 22 1.15 -5.30 10.14
C THR A 22 -0.38 -5.38 10.10
N ARG A 23 -0.93 -6.25 9.26
CA ARG A 23 -2.37 -6.44 9.06
C ARG A 23 -3.00 -7.40 10.06
N VAL A 24 -2.20 -8.28 10.68
CA VAL A 24 -2.61 -9.12 11.81
C VAL A 24 -2.70 -8.27 13.08
N HIS A 25 -3.65 -7.34 13.10
CA HIS A 25 -4.02 -6.60 14.31
C HIS A 25 -4.80 -7.58 15.21
N HIS A 26 -4.36 -7.73 16.46
CA HIS A 26 -5.02 -8.44 17.57
C HIS A 26 -4.95 -9.97 17.72
N SER A 27 -4.63 -10.80 16.72
CA SER A 27 -4.83 -12.26 16.86
C SER A 27 -3.59 -13.10 17.21
N PHE A 28 -2.43 -12.86 16.60
CA PHE A 28 -1.26 -13.74 16.81
C PHE A 28 -0.10 -13.10 17.59
N LEU A 29 -0.11 -11.77 17.68
CA LEU A 29 1.03 -10.98 18.12
C LEU A 29 0.55 -9.84 19.02
N HIS A 30 0.00 -10.16 20.19
CA HIS A 30 -0.48 -9.19 21.20
C HIS A 30 0.56 -8.11 21.60
N HIS A 31 1.84 -8.28 21.25
CA HIS A 31 2.90 -7.28 21.48
C HIS A 31 3.02 -6.22 20.36
N PHE A 32 2.35 -6.42 19.22
CA PHE A 32 2.46 -5.57 18.02
C PHE A 32 1.20 -4.75 17.73
N ASP A 33 0.28 -4.62 18.70
CA ASP A 33 -0.88 -3.71 18.64
C ASP A 33 -0.47 -2.23 18.42
N ALA A 34 0.83 -1.91 18.50
CA ALA A 34 1.39 -0.60 18.21
C ALA A 34 1.75 -0.37 16.73
N LEU A 35 1.83 -1.40 15.89
CA LEU A 35 2.25 -1.24 14.48
C LEU A 35 1.03 -0.98 13.59
N PRO A 36 0.85 0.25 13.08
CA PRO A 36 -0.29 0.54 12.23
C PRO A 36 -0.19 -0.23 10.90
N ASP A 37 -1.34 -0.59 10.34
CA ASP A 37 -1.46 -1.39 9.11
C ASP A 37 -0.75 -0.70 7.92
N ALA A 38 0.20 -1.39 7.29
CA ALA A 38 0.95 -0.89 6.15
C ALA A 38 0.27 -1.14 4.79
N THR A 39 -0.89 -1.82 4.75
CA THR A 39 -1.53 -2.32 3.52
C THR A 39 -1.64 -1.25 2.43
N TRP A 40 -2.09 -0.05 2.76
CA TRP A 40 -2.28 1.02 1.76
C TRP A 40 -0.95 1.46 1.12
N SER A 41 0.06 1.62 1.96
CA SER A 41 1.43 1.93 1.53
C SER A 41 1.99 0.82 0.65
N ILE A 42 1.72 -0.43 0.99
CA ILE A 42 2.18 -1.60 0.24
C ILE A 42 1.56 -1.60 -1.15
N PHE A 43 0.27 -1.33 -1.32
CA PHE A 43 -0.33 -1.24 -2.65
C PHE A 43 0.27 -0.12 -3.51
N PHE A 44 0.56 1.05 -2.91
CA PHE A 44 1.25 2.14 -3.60
C PHE A 44 2.68 1.75 -4.02
N LEU A 45 3.48 1.23 -3.08
CA LEU A 45 4.87 0.80 -3.32
C LEU A 45 4.96 -0.37 -4.31
N ALA A 46 4.01 -1.31 -4.24
CA ALA A 46 3.90 -2.42 -5.17
C ALA A 46 3.61 -1.91 -6.59
N GLY A 47 2.69 -0.94 -6.74
CA GLY A 47 2.47 -0.24 -8.00
C GLY A 47 3.76 0.40 -8.53
N PHE A 48 4.52 1.07 -7.66
CA PHE A 48 5.77 1.73 -8.03
C PHE A 48 6.88 0.75 -8.44
N TRP A 49 7.15 -0.28 -7.64
CA TRP A 49 8.28 -1.18 -7.89
C TRP A 49 7.99 -2.32 -8.86
N LEU A 50 6.77 -2.85 -8.87
CA LEU A 50 6.43 -4.10 -9.56
C LEU A 50 5.76 -3.89 -10.93
N ARG A 51 4.97 -2.81 -11.08
CA ARG A 51 4.37 -2.42 -12.39
C ARG A 51 5.25 -1.44 -13.17
N GLY A 52 6.05 -0.64 -12.48
CA GLY A 52 6.98 0.33 -13.06
C GLY A 52 8.18 -0.31 -13.76
N ALA A 53 8.32 -0.02 -15.07
CA ALA A 53 9.50 -0.28 -15.91
C ALA A 53 9.68 -1.69 -16.54
N GLY A 54 8.70 -2.15 -17.34
CA GLY A 54 8.99 -3.19 -18.33
C GLY A 54 7.82 -3.56 -19.24
N ARG A 55 8.12 -3.96 -20.48
CA ARG A 55 7.17 -4.54 -21.47
C ARG A 55 6.56 -5.87 -21.04
N TRP A 56 6.96 -6.42 -19.89
CA TRP A 56 6.47 -7.69 -19.37
C TRP A 56 5.22 -7.49 -18.53
N ALA A 57 4.09 -7.81 -19.15
CA ALA A 57 2.76 -7.94 -18.55
C ALA A 57 2.68 -8.99 -17.42
N GLY A 58 3.75 -9.77 -17.16
CA GLY A 58 3.75 -10.89 -16.22
C GLY A 58 3.54 -10.52 -14.76
N PHE A 59 3.95 -9.32 -14.31
CA PHE A 59 3.78 -8.92 -12.90
C PHE A 59 2.48 -8.14 -12.63
N ARG A 60 1.51 -8.20 -13.56
CA ARG A 60 0.13 -7.74 -13.32
C ARG A 60 -0.57 -8.53 -12.22
N TRP A 61 -0.08 -9.74 -11.94
CA TRP A 61 -0.57 -10.62 -10.89
C TRP A 61 -0.21 -10.18 -9.46
N ALA A 62 0.73 -9.26 -9.27
CA ALA A 62 1.07 -8.82 -7.92
C ALA A 62 -0.09 -8.10 -7.21
N PHE A 63 -0.91 -7.33 -7.92
CA PHE A 63 -2.11 -6.74 -7.34
C PHE A 63 -3.10 -7.82 -6.83
N PRO A 64 -3.59 -8.76 -7.67
CA PRO A 64 -4.52 -9.78 -7.18
C PRO A 64 -3.89 -10.73 -6.15
N LEU A 65 -2.58 -10.99 -6.19
CA LEU A 65 -1.91 -11.79 -5.16
C LEU A 65 -1.89 -11.08 -3.80
N LEU A 66 -1.50 -9.80 -3.75
CA LEU A 66 -1.55 -9.00 -2.50
C LEU A 66 -2.99 -8.80 -2.02
N MET A 67 -3.95 -8.68 -2.94
CA MET A 67 -5.37 -8.61 -2.58
C MET A 67 -5.88 -9.92 -1.97
N ALA A 68 -5.51 -11.06 -2.56
CA ALA A 68 -5.85 -12.38 -2.04
C ALA A 68 -5.21 -12.60 -0.66
N GLU A 69 -3.96 -12.17 -0.49
CA GLU A 69 -3.27 -12.18 0.81
C GLU A 69 -4.00 -11.32 1.84
N ALA A 70 -4.39 -10.08 1.51
CA ALA A 70 -5.15 -9.22 2.43
C ALA A 70 -6.46 -9.89 2.88
N VAL A 71 -7.22 -10.48 1.95
CA VAL A 71 -8.46 -11.20 2.27
C VAL A 71 -8.20 -12.47 3.10
N LEU A 72 -7.13 -13.21 2.79
CA LEU A 72 -6.74 -14.39 3.56
C LEU A 72 -6.36 -14.02 4.99
N ILE A 73 -5.59 -12.94 5.18
CA ILE A 73 -5.24 -12.44 6.51
C ILE A 73 -6.50 -12.06 7.28
N ASP A 74 -7.41 -11.28 6.67
CA ASP A 74 -8.65 -10.86 7.33
C ASP A 74 -9.50 -12.07 7.72
N TYR A 75 -9.59 -13.08 6.86
CA TYR A 75 -10.27 -14.35 7.14
C TYR A 75 -9.65 -15.08 8.34
N LEU A 76 -8.33 -15.27 8.35
CA LEU A 76 -7.62 -15.96 9.44
C LEU A 76 -7.74 -15.19 10.76
N VAL A 77 -7.61 -13.87 10.74
CA VAL A 77 -7.74 -13.00 11.92
C VAL A 77 -9.14 -13.12 12.52
N ILE A 78 -10.19 -12.95 11.70
CA ILE A 78 -11.57 -12.98 12.18
C ILE A 78 -11.96 -14.38 12.68
N THR A 79 -11.62 -15.43 11.93
CA THR A 79 -11.95 -16.81 12.33
C THR A 79 -11.20 -17.25 13.58
N SER A 80 -9.97 -16.76 13.81
CA SER A 80 -9.23 -17.05 15.05
C SER A 80 -9.90 -16.49 16.31
N GLN A 81 -10.78 -15.49 16.15
CA GLN A 81 -11.58 -14.93 17.24
C GLN A 81 -12.86 -15.73 17.52
N GLY A 82 -13.11 -16.81 16.79
CA GLY A 82 -14.34 -17.62 16.89
C GLY A 82 -15.56 -16.95 16.25
N ILE A 83 -15.36 -15.94 15.39
CA ILE A 83 -16.41 -15.20 14.69
C ILE A 83 -16.45 -15.68 13.23
N ASP A 84 -17.64 -15.88 12.67
CA ASP A 84 -17.78 -16.17 11.23
C ASP A 84 -17.39 -14.94 10.40
N PHE A 85 -16.57 -15.14 9.35
CA PHE A 85 -16.04 -14.05 8.52
C PHE A 85 -17.11 -13.05 8.05
N TRP A 86 -18.25 -13.56 7.58
CA TRP A 86 -19.35 -12.75 7.06
C TRP A 86 -20.23 -12.09 8.13
N SER A 87 -20.03 -12.44 9.40
CA SER A 87 -20.74 -11.83 10.55
C SER A 87 -19.94 -10.72 11.22
N HIS A 88 -18.65 -10.57 10.90
CA HIS A 88 -17.82 -9.55 11.50
C HIS A 88 -18.20 -8.15 11.02
N TYR A 89 -18.18 -7.16 11.91
CA TYR A 89 -18.65 -5.80 11.61
C TYR A 89 -17.86 -5.09 10.48
N CYS A 90 -16.62 -5.50 10.24
CA CYS A 90 -15.79 -5.02 9.12
C CYS A 90 -16.16 -5.63 7.76
N VAL A 91 -16.90 -6.74 7.75
CA VAL A 91 -17.23 -7.50 6.54
C VAL A 91 -18.70 -7.27 6.20
N SER A 92 -18.93 -6.42 5.20
CA SER A 92 -20.26 -6.11 4.68
C SER A 92 -20.21 -6.03 3.15
N ALA A 93 -21.31 -5.62 2.51
CA ALA A 93 -21.31 -5.34 1.07
C ALA A 93 -20.20 -4.35 0.66
N ALA A 94 -19.81 -3.45 1.57
CA ALA A 94 -18.72 -2.50 1.37
C ALA A 94 -17.33 -3.17 1.23
N TYR A 95 -17.15 -4.38 1.72
CA TYR A 95 -15.84 -5.07 1.68
C TYR A 95 -15.34 -5.26 0.23
N TRP A 96 -16.24 -5.42 -0.74
CA TRP A 96 -15.89 -5.48 -2.16
C TRP A 96 -15.24 -4.19 -2.70
N PHE A 97 -15.53 -3.04 -2.08
CA PHE A 97 -14.93 -1.75 -2.46
C PHE A 97 -13.46 -1.62 -2.03
N LEU A 98 -12.91 -2.56 -1.26
CA LEU A 98 -11.48 -2.62 -1.03
C LEU A 98 -10.70 -2.81 -2.34
N ILE A 99 -11.26 -3.56 -3.32
CA ILE A 99 -10.62 -3.77 -4.62
C ILE A 99 -10.37 -2.44 -5.34
N PRO A 100 -11.39 -1.60 -5.67
CA PRO A 100 -11.15 -0.33 -6.33
C PRO A 100 -10.37 0.67 -5.45
N SER A 101 -10.52 0.60 -4.12
CA SER A 101 -9.76 1.44 -3.18
C SER A 101 -8.26 1.17 -3.28
N TYR A 102 -7.82 -0.08 -3.09
CA TYR A 102 -6.42 -0.46 -3.15
C TYR A 102 -5.86 -0.36 -4.58
N PHE A 103 -6.71 -0.58 -5.58
CA PHE A 103 -6.31 -0.39 -6.97
C PHE A 103 -5.97 1.08 -7.28
N SER A 104 -6.64 2.05 -6.65
CA SER A 104 -6.29 3.47 -6.83
C SER A 104 -4.87 3.79 -6.36
N LEU A 105 -4.45 3.26 -5.20
CA LEU A 105 -3.08 3.36 -4.67
C LEU A 105 -2.07 2.70 -5.60
N TRP A 106 -2.38 1.49 -6.05
CA TRP A 106 -1.57 0.77 -7.04
C TRP A 106 -1.37 1.60 -8.31
N LEU A 107 -2.42 2.22 -8.84
CA LEU A 107 -2.33 3.11 -10.00
C LEU A 107 -1.48 4.34 -9.73
N GLY A 108 -1.61 4.96 -8.55
CA GLY A 108 -0.79 6.11 -8.13
C GLY A 108 0.71 5.79 -8.16
N GLY A 109 1.11 4.70 -7.51
CA GLY A 109 2.52 4.27 -7.53
C GLY A 109 2.99 3.88 -8.93
N SER A 110 2.13 3.21 -9.71
CA SER A 110 2.43 2.84 -11.10
C SER A 110 2.63 4.05 -12.01
N TRP A 111 1.83 5.10 -11.80
CA TRP A 111 1.96 6.37 -12.50
C TRP A 111 3.28 7.05 -12.14
N LEU A 112 3.61 7.12 -10.85
CA LEU A 112 4.87 7.70 -10.38
C LEU A 112 6.08 6.98 -11.00
N ALA A 113 6.06 5.64 -11.03
CA ALA A 113 7.19 4.88 -11.57
C ALA A 113 7.43 5.10 -13.07
N ARG A 114 6.40 5.50 -13.82
CA ARG A 114 6.48 5.79 -15.25
C ARG A 114 6.95 7.22 -15.54
N HIS A 115 6.63 8.17 -14.65
CA HIS A 115 6.88 9.60 -14.88
C HIS A 115 8.02 10.17 -14.02
N GLN A 116 8.57 9.42 -13.08
CA GLN A 116 9.71 9.85 -12.26
C GLN A 116 10.90 10.31 -13.13
N VAL A 117 11.55 11.39 -12.70
CA VAL A 117 12.68 12.02 -13.40
C VAL A 117 14.01 11.85 -12.63
N GLY A 118 14.12 10.75 -11.86
CA GLY A 118 15.28 10.40 -11.05
C GLY A 118 15.24 11.00 -9.64
N LEU A 119 16.39 11.01 -8.94
CA LEU A 119 16.49 11.54 -7.57
C LEU A 119 16.56 13.08 -7.59
N ARG A 120 15.41 13.71 -7.88
CA ARG A 120 15.25 15.17 -7.96
C ARG A 120 14.07 15.61 -7.10
N LEU A 121 14.09 16.87 -6.65
CA LEU A 121 12.99 17.47 -5.88
C LEU A 121 11.65 17.39 -6.65
N GLN A 122 11.68 17.50 -7.97
CA GLN A 122 10.52 17.32 -8.84
C GLN A 122 9.89 15.93 -8.68
N THR A 123 10.70 14.87 -8.58
CA THR A 123 10.17 13.50 -8.37
C THR A 123 9.57 13.34 -6.98
N LEU A 124 10.12 14.02 -5.97
CA LEU A 124 9.52 14.05 -4.64
C LEU A 124 8.14 14.74 -4.66
N GLY A 125 8.03 15.89 -5.34
CA GLY A 125 6.75 16.57 -5.54
C GLY A 125 5.73 15.70 -6.28
N MET A 126 6.15 15.02 -7.35
CA MET A 126 5.30 14.06 -8.08
C MET A 126 4.89 12.88 -7.20
N ALA A 127 5.78 12.38 -6.35
CA ALA A 127 5.48 11.30 -5.42
C ALA A 127 4.44 11.72 -4.38
N ALA A 128 4.58 12.91 -3.81
CA ALA A 128 3.62 13.48 -2.88
C ALA A 128 2.24 13.64 -3.54
N VAL A 129 2.16 14.23 -4.73
CA VAL A 129 0.89 14.40 -5.45
C VAL A 129 0.26 13.05 -5.80
N ALA A 130 1.03 12.12 -6.36
CA ALA A 130 0.53 10.78 -6.70
C ALA A 130 0.00 10.04 -5.47
N LEU A 131 0.72 10.12 -4.35
CA LEU A 131 0.29 9.53 -3.09
C LEU A 131 -0.98 10.18 -2.59
N LEU A 132 -1.05 11.50 -2.48
CA LEU A 132 -2.21 12.22 -1.94
C LEU A 132 -3.47 11.98 -2.77
N VAL A 133 -3.38 12.02 -4.10
CA VAL A 133 -4.53 11.80 -4.99
C VAL A 133 -5.02 10.36 -4.89
N SER A 134 -4.12 9.38 -4.96
CA SER A 134 -4.51 7.97 -4.89
C SER A 134 -4.99 7.57 -3.50
N TRP A 135 -4.36 8.10 -2.44
CA TRP A 135 -4.78 7.94 -1.06
C TRP A 135 -6.18 8.54 -0.83
N ALA A 136 -6.45 9.74 -1.32
CA ALA A 136 -7.76 10.37 -1.17
C ALA A 136 -8.85 9.55 -1.85
N MET A 137 -8.57 9.02 -3.05
CA MET A 137 -9.51 8.14 -3.75
C MET A 137 -9.73 6.83 -2.99
N CYS A 138 -8.67 6.20 -2.47
CA CYS A 138 -8.77 5.00 -1.64
C CYS A 138 -9.60 5.26 -0.39
N TYR A 139 -9.36 6.38 0.30
CA TYR A 139 -10.05 6.73 1.52
C TYR A 139 -11.54 7.02 1.26
N LEU A 140 -11.86 7.81 0.25
CA LEU A 140 -13.25 8.09 -0.14
C LEU A 140 -14.03 6.82 -0.50
N LEU A 141 -13.42 5.93 -1.29
CA LEU A 141 -14.06 4.69 -1.70
C LEU A 141 -14.28 3.73 -0.53
N SER A 142 -13.25 3.50 0.30
CA SER A 142 -13.34 2.58 1.44
C SER A 142 -14.24 3.12 2.55
N ASN A 143 -14.03 4.36 3.00
CA ASN A 143 -14.82 4.98 4.05
C ASN A 143 -16.27 5.23 3.58
N GLY A 144 -16.45 5.77 2.38
CA GLY A 144 -17.77 6.06 1.82
C GLY A 144 -18.60 4.79 1.60
N SER A 145 -18.03 3.76 0.99
CA SER A 145 -18.75 2.49 0.82
C SER A 145 -19.13 1.87 2.16
N PHE A 146 -18.23 1.89 3.15
CA PHE A 146 -18.53 1.38 4.49
C PHE A 146 -19.66 2.17 5.14
N TYR A 147 -19.61 3.50 5.13
CA TYR A 147 -20.65 4.34 5.72
C TYR A 147 -22.04 4.10 5.11
N TRP A 148 -22.12 4.00 3.78
CA TRP A 148 -23.40 3.94 3.08
C TRP A 148 -23.95 2.53 2.91
N LEU A 149 -23.11 1.50 2.81
CA LEU A 149 -23.51 0.12 2.49
C LEU A 149 -23.38 -0.85 3.66
N SER A 150 -22.64 -0.51 4.72
CA SER A 150 -22.45 -1.42 5.84
C SER A 150 -23.66 -1.44 6.77
N ASN A 151 -24.04 -2.64 7.22
CA ASN A 151 -25.06 -2.82 8.26
C ASN A 151 -24.57 -2.37 9.65
N SER A 152 -23.25 -2.18 9.80
CA SER A 152 -22.62 -1.73 11.05
C SER A 152 -22.84 -0.25 11.35
N VAL A 153 -23.33 0.53 10.37
CA VAL A 153 -23.59 1.97 10.52
C VAL A 153 -25.08 2.21 10.71
N PRO A 154 -25.51 2.73 11.88
CA PRO A 154 -26.92 2.94 12.20
C PRO A 154 -27.65 3.87 11.23
N LEU A 155 -28.96 3.66 11.08
CA LEU A 155 -29.86 4.53 10.34
C LEU A 155 -30.49 5.58 11.30
N PRO A 156 -30.77 6.82 10.84
CA PRO A 156 -30.60 7.33 9.47
C PRO A 156 -29.17 7.81 9.18
N ARG A 157 -28.68 7.51 7.96
CA ARG A 157 -27.40 7.99 7.45
C ARG A 157 -27.57 9.38 6.86
N SER A 158 -26.64 10.28 7.16
CA SER A 158 -26.60 11.63 6.59
C SER A 158 -25.22 11.96 6.01
N PHE A 159 -25.18 12.86 5.02
CA PHE A 159 -23.92 13.37 4.47
C PHE A 159 -23.08 14.12 5.51
N ALA A 160 -23.72 14.84 6.45
CA ALA A 160 -23.03 15.58 7.49
C ALA A 160 -22.28 14.64 8.46
N ALA A 161 -22.94 13.57 8.92
CA ALA A 161 -22.31 12.59 9.80
C ALA A 161 -21.22 11.77 9.08
N TRP A 162 -21.40 11.48 7.78
CA TRP A 162 -20.34 10.88 6.97
C TRP A 162 -19.12 11.80 6.87
N PHE A 163 -19.33 13.08 6.58
CA PHE A 163 -18.24 14.03 6.42
C PHE A 163 -17.48 14.28 7.72
N ALA A 164 -18.18 14.31 8.86
CA ALA A 164 -17.55 14.35 10.18
C ALA A 164 -16.66 13.13 10.42
N ASN A 165 -17.20 11.91 10.18
CA ASN A 165 -16.41 10.67 10.28
C ASN A 165 -15.20 10.67 9.35
N LEU A 166 -15.35 11.23 8.15
CA LEU A 166 -14.26 11.38 7.19
C LEU A 166 -13.17 12.33 7.71
N GLY A 167 -13.52 13.36 8.48
CA GLY A 167 -12.56 14.25 9.13
C GLY A 167 -11.80 13.57 10.28
N ASP A 168 -12.51 12.82 11.12
CA ASP A 168 -11.96 12.17 12.32
C ASP A 168 -10.81 11.20 11.99
N TRP A 169 -10.94 10.46 10.88
CA TRP A 169 -9.99 9.42 10.50
C TRP A 169 -9.02 9.84 9.38
N TYR A 170 -9.17 11.04 8.81
CA TYR A 170 -8.35 11.49 7.69
C TYR A 170 -6.85 11.47 8.03
N LEU A 171 -6.47 12.16 9.10
CA LEU A 171 -5.07 12.41 9.42
C LEU A 171 -4.33 11.15 9.90
N PRO A 172 -4.89 10.30 10.79
CA PRO A 172 -4.22 9.06 11.20
C PRO A 172 -3.92 8.10 10.04
N PHE A 173 -4.87 7.94 9.11
CA PHE A 173 -4.70 7.08 7.93
C PHE A 173 -3.67 7.67 6.96
N LEU A 174 -3.69 8.99 6.75
CA LEU A 174 -2.72 9.66 5.89
C LEU A 174 -1.30 9.57 6.46
N GLN A 175 -1.13 9.84 7.76
CA GLN A 175 0.17 9.79 8.44
C GLN A 175 0.78 8.39 8.37
N THR A 176 -0.01 7.36 8.69
CA THR A 176 0.43 5.95 8.59
C THR A 176 0.87 5.62 7.17
N THR A 177 0.05 5.99 6.17
CA THR A 177 0.36 5.68 4.78
C THR A 177 1.64 6.40 4.33
N ALA A 178 1.75 7.70 4.64
CA ALA A 178 2.89 8.52 4.30
C ALA A 178 4.18 8.04 5.00
N LEU A 179 4.09 7.58 6.25
CA LEU A 179 5.23 7.06 7.00
C LEU A 179 5.84 5.84 6.30
N TYR A 180 5.05 4.80 6.03
CA TYR A 180 5.56 3.58 5.39
C TYR A 180 6.00 3.82 3.93
N VAL A 181 5.30 4.69 3.18
CA VAL A 181 5.77 5.10 1.84
C VAL A 181 7.09 5.86 1.95
N GLY A 182 7.26 6.72 2.95
CA GLY A 182 8.49 7.44 3.24
C GLY A 182 9.66 6.51 3.57
N VAL A 183 9.42 5.48 4.40
CA VAL A 183 10.40 4.41 4.68
C VAL A 183 10.77 3.68 3.39
N GLY A 184 9.78 3.30 2.58
CA GLY A 184 10.01 2.65 1.28
C GLY A 184 10.85 3.54 0.34
N ALA A 185 10.55 4.84 0.30
CA ALA A 185 11.32 5.81 -0.49
C ALA A 185 12.75 5.95 0.03
N PHE A 186 12.96 6.03 1.35
CA PHE A 186 14.29 6.10 1.95
C PHE A 186 15.14 4.87 1.57
N VAL A 187 14.59 3.66 1.72
CA VAL A 187 15.24 2.41 1.32
C VAL A 187 15.54 2.42 -0.18
N HIS A 188 14.62 2.91 -1.01
CA HIS A 188 14.83 3.02 -2.46
C HIS A 188 16.02 3.92 -2.81
N VAL A 189 16.10 5.10 -2.19
CA VAL A 189 17.22 6.03 -2.38
C VAL A 189 18.53 5.40 -1.90
N LEU A 190 18.53 4.81 -0.70
CA LEU A 190 19.71 4.16 -0.13
C LEU A 190 20.28 3.09 -1.06
N VAL A 191 19.42 2.19 -1.59
CA VAL A 191 19.83 1.14 -2.52
C VAL A 191 20.41 1.73 -3.81
N ILE A 192 19.82 2.79 -4.36
CA ILE A 192 20.35 3.48 -5.55
C ILE A 192 21.74 4.06 -5.27
N GLN A 193 21.91 4.73 -4.12
CA GLN A 193 23.18 5.36 -3.76
C GLN A 193 24.29 4.33 -3.50
N LEU A 194 23.99 3.26 -2.78
CA LEU A 194 24.93 2.15 -2.55
C LEU A 194 25.34 1.48 -3.87
N THR A 195 24.38 1.21 -4.76
CA THR A 195 24.68 0.61 -6.07
C THR A 195 25.55 1.52 -6.93
N ARG A 196 25.39 2.85 -6.84
CA ARG A 196 26.24 3.82 -7.53
C ARG A 196 27.65 3.85 -6.95
N ALA A 197 27.77 3.89 -5.63
CA ALA A 197 29.06 3.89 -4.93
C ALA A 197 29.88 2.62 -5.23
N MET A 198 29.24 1.45 -5.21
CA MET A 198 29.90 0.18 -5.55
C MET A 198 30.40 0.18 -7.01
N LYS A 199 29.61 0.69 -7.96
CA LYS A 199 30.04 0.79 -9.36
C LYS A 199 31.21 1.75 -9.58
N GLN A 200 31.29 2.81 -8.78
CA GLN A 200 32.42 3.75 -8.82
C GLN A 200 33.69 3.12 -8.22
N ALA A 201 33.56 2.31 -7.16
CA ALA A 201 34.68 1.59 -6.57
C ALA A 201 35.24 0.48 -7.48
N ASP A 202 34.38 -0.14 -8.30
CA ASP A 202 34.74 -1.22 -9.24
C ASP A 202 35.35 -0.71 -10.57
N GLN A 203 35.43 0.62 -10.76
CA GLN A 203 36.17 1.25 -11.85
C GLN A 203 37.46 1.87 -11.32
N PRO A 204 38.55 1.09 -11.11
CA PRO A 204 39.84 1.66 -10.76
C PRO A 204 40.35 2.46 -11.97
N ASN A 205 40.58 3.76 -11.74
CA ASN A 205 41.31 4.72 -12.57
C ASN A 205 41.97 4.12 -13.82
N LEU A 206 41.43 4.38 -15.02
CA LEU A 206 42.23 4.35 -16.25
C LEU A 206 43.06 5.64 -16.25
N PRO A 207 44.39 5.59 -16.06
CA PRO A 207 45.22 6.75 -16.29
C PRO A 207 45.18 7.08 -17.79
N HIS A 208 44.84 8.33 -18.11
CA HIS A 208 45.05 8.94 -19.42
C HIS A 208 46.54 9.17 -19.69
#